data_AF-A0A7W1PI08-F1
#
_entry.id   AF-A0A7W1PI08-F1
#
_cell.length_a   1.000
_cell.length_b   1.000
_cell.length_c   1.000
_cell.angle_alpha   90.00
_cell.angle_beta   90.00
_cell.angle_gamma   90.00
#
_symmetry.space_group_name_H-M   'P 1'
#
loop_
_entity.id
_entity.type
_entity.pdbx_description
1 polymer ?
#
loop_
_entity_poly.entity_id
_entity_poly.type
_entity_poly.pdbx_seq_one_letter_code
_entity_poly.pdbx_strand_id
1 'polypeptide(L)'
;MRFLPLCPLLAVLVAGCANPAPKPADSSPVEAPTVTLPPVRGATGDQEWDQAVVAQLERDARRLAITSGCTDAGGCRTAPVGVKACGGPRDYVAYCVT
;
A
#
# COMPACT_ATOMS: atom_id res chain seq x y z
N MET A 1 -24.20 18.15 45.44
CA MET A 1 -23.26 17.02 45.58
C MET A 1 -23.13 16.32 44.22
N ARG A 2 -21.95 16.47 43.59
CA ARG A 2 -21.29 15.60 42.61
C ARG A 2 -22.13 14.95 41.49
N PHE A 3 -22.20 15.62 40.33
CA PHE A 3 -22.28 14.95 39.03
C PHE A 3 -20.84 14.71 38.54
N LEU A 4 -20.49 13.45 38.33
CA LEU A 4 -19.28 13.02 37.60
C LEU A 4 -19.51 13.25 36.10
N PRO A 5 -18.74 14.09 35.38
CA PRO A 5 -18.59 13.92 33.94
C PRO A 5 -17.46 12.93 33.71
N LEU A 6 -17.84 11.66 33.64
CA LEU A 6 -17.04 10.55 33.14
C LEU A 6 -17.02 10.64 31.60
N CYS A 7 -16.33 11.64 31.08
CA CYS A 7 -15.98 11.73 29.66
C CYS A 7 -14.46 11.92 29.49
N PRO A 8 -13.61 11.01 30.00
CA PRO A 8 -12.23 10.98 29.56
C PRO A 8 -12.15 10.22 28.22
N LEU A 9 -11.16 10.56 27.40
CA LEU A 9 -10.53 9.63 26.44
C LEU A 9 -11.20 9.34 25.08
N LEU A 10 -12.04 10.22 24.50
CA LEU A 10 -12.47 10.07 23.10
C LEU A 10 -12.04 11.21 22.17
N ALA A 11 -10.80 11.68 22.32
CA ALA A 11 -10.24 12.76 21.48
C ALA A 11 -8.82 12.47 20.94
N VAL A 12 -8.43 11.20 20.82
CA VAL A 12 -7.13 10.82 20.25
C VAL A 12 -7.36 9.80 19.13
N LEU A 13 -7.67 10.25 17.90
CA LEU A 13 -7.60 9.41 16.70
C LEU A 13 -7.62 10.20 15.37
N VAL A 14 -7.02 11.40 15.33
CA VAL A 14 -6.77 12.11 14.05
C VAL A 14 -5.31 12.56 13.98
N ALA A 15 -4.39 11.61 13.89
CA ALA A 15 -3.01 11.89 13.54
C ALA A 15 -2.44 10.71 12.75
N GLY A 16 -2.49 10.78 11.42
CA GLY A 16 -1.83 9.77 10.59
C GLY A 16 -2.21 9.76 9.12
N CYS A 17 -1.99 10.87 8.40
CA CYS A 17 -1.74 10.93 6.94
C CYS A 17 -1.29 12.35 6.57
N ALA A 18 -0.17 12.81 7.11
CA ALA A 18 0.47 14.03 6.63
C ALA A 18 1.54 13.65 5.61
N ASN A 19 1.13 13.43 4.35
CA ASN A 19 2.07 13.53 3.23
C ASN A 19 2.27 15.02 2.92
N PRO A 20 3.49 15.46 2.53
CA PRO A 20 3.70 16.84 2.10
C PRO A 20 2.76 17.16 0.93
N ALA A 21 2.06 18.28 1.05
CA ALA A 21 1.16 18.76 0.02
C ALA A 21 1.90 18.82 -1.33
N PRO A 22 1.31 18.32 -2.43
CA PRO A 22 1.87 18.54 -3.75
C PRO A 22 1.98 20.06 -3.96
N LYS A 23 3.15 20.52 -4.42
CA LYS A 23 3.35 21.91 -4.83
C LYS A 23 2.21 22.29 -5.79
N PRO A 24 1.67 23.52 -5.71
CA PRO A 24 0.61 23.94 -6.62
C PRO A 24 1.11 23.78 -8.05
N ALA A 25 0.58 22.78 -8.74
CA ALA A 25 0.77 22.60 -10.15
C ALA A 25 -0.04 23.68 -10.85
N ASP A 26 0.60 24.42 -11.74
CA ASP A 26 -0.07 25.32 -12.68
C ASP A 26 -1.28 24.59 -13.30
N SER A 27 -2.45 25.25 -13.24
CA SER A 27 -3.77 24.68 -13.50
C SER A 27 -4.06 24.41 -14.98
N SER A 28 -3.09 23.86 -15.73
CA SER A 28 -3.43 23.14 -16.95
C SER A 28 -4.03 21.78 -16.57
N PRO A 29 -5.12 21.33 -17.21
CA PRO A 29 -5.55 19.94 -17.10
C PRO A 29 -4.43 19.08 -17.69
N VAL A 30 -3.50 18.62 -16.85
CA VAL A 30 -2.67 17.47 -17.19
C VAL A 30 -3.62 16.31 -17.10
N GLU A 31 -4.16 15.91 -18.25
CA GLU A 31 -4.82 14.63 -18.44
C GLU A 31 -3.92 13.59 -17.78
N ALA A 32 -4.34 13.07 -16.61
CA ALA A 32 -3.60 12.03 -15.94
C ALA A 32 -3.38 10.95 -17.00
N PRO A 33 -2.12 10.48 -17.23
CA PRO A 33 -1.92 9.42 -18.19
C PRO A 33 -2.84 8.29 -17.75
N THR A 34 -3.84 8.00 -18.58
CA THR A 34 -4.73 6.87 -18.34
C THR A 34 -3.87 5.66 -18.58
N VAL A 35 -3.19 5.22 -17.51
CA VAL A 35 -2.46 3.95 -17.51
C VAL A 35 -3.56 2.90 -17.52
N THR A 36 -3.96 2.49 -18.72
CA THR A 36 -4.80 1.32 -18.91
C THR A 36 -3.97 0.11 -18.51
N LEU A 37 -4.05 -0.26 -17.24
CA LEU A 37 -3.50 -1.51 -16.77
C LEU A 37 -4.31 -2.63 -17.43
N PRO A 38 -3.65 -3.67 -17.97
CA PRO A 38 -4.37 -4.85 -18.42
C PRO A 38 -5.14 -5.47 -17.24
N PRO A 39 -6.30 -6.12 -17.50
CA PRO A 39 -7.03 -6.79 -16.45
C PRO A 39 -6.14 -7.85 -15.80
N VAL A 40 -6.16 -7.88 -14.47
CA VAL A 40 -5.48 -8.91 -13.69
C VAL A 40 -6.07 -10.26 -14.08
N ARG A 41 -5.22 -11.26 -14.39
CA ARG A 41 -5.70 -12.61 -14.72
C ARG A 41 -6.57 -13.13 -13.58
N GLY A 42 -7.80 -13.50 -13.90
CA GLY A 42 -8.77 -14.01 -12.94
C GLY A 42 -9.60 -12.94 -12.24
N ALA A 43 -9.37 -11.65 -12.47
CA ALA A 43 -10.29 -10.61 -12.00
C ALA A 43 -11.59 -10.63 -12.82
N THR A 44 -12.73 -10.57 -12.13
CA THR A 44 -14.07 -10.65 -12.72
C THR A 44 -14.84 -9.33 -12.60
N GLY A 45 -14.36 -8.39 -11.77
CA GLY A 45 -15.10 -7.19 -11.39
C GLY A 45 -15.94 -7.40 -10.12
N ASP A 46 -16.03 -8.64 -9.62
CA ASP A 46 -16.65 -8.94 -8.34
C ASP A 46 -15.67 -8.58 -7.23
N GLN A 47 -15.99 -7.54 -6.46
CA GLN A 47 -15.06 -6.95 -5.50
C GLN A 47 -14.47 -7.96 -4.51
N GLU A 48 -15.28 -8.89 -3.98
CA GLU A 48 -14.82 -9.90 -3.02
C GLU A 48 -13.84 -10.90 -3.66
N TRP A 49 -14.18 -11.40 -4.85
CA TRP A 49 -13.34 -12.33 -5.59
C TRP A 49 -12.03 -11.67 -6.01
N ASP A 50 -12.09 -10.46 -6.55
CA ASP A 50 -10.92 -9.69 -6.97
C ASP A 50 -9.99 -9.42 -5.78
N GLN A 51 -10.53 -9.12 -4.60
CA GLN A 51 -9.74 -9.00 -3.37
C GLN A 51 -9.04 -10.31 -2.99
N ALA A 52 -9.71 -11.45 -3.14
CA ALA A 52 -9.11 -12.76 -2.89
C ALA A 52 -7.99 -13.08 -3.88
N VAL A 53 -8.17 -12.74 -5.17
CA VAL A 53 -7.14 -12.88 -6.22
C VAL A 53 -5.92 -12.02 -5.89
N VAL A 54 -6.11 -10.76 -5.50
CA VAL A 54 -5.01 -9.88 -5.11
C VAL A 54 -4.26 -10.43 -3.89
N ALA A 55 -4.99 -10.89 -2.87
CA ALA A 55 -4.37 -11.50 -1.69
C ALA A 55 -3.54 -12.75 -2.04
N GLN A 56 -4.00 -13.54 -3.02
CA GLN A 56 -3.24 -14.69 -3.53
C GLN A 56 -1.95 -14.26 -4.24
N LEU A 57 -2.02 -13.25 -5.11
CA LEU A 57 -0.83 -12.73 -5.82
C LEU A 57 0.22 -12.17 -4.85
N GLU A 58 -0.21 -11.48 -3.80
CA GLU A 58 0.71 -10.98 -2.77
C GLU A 58 1.40 -12.13 -1.99
N ARG A 59 0.67 -13.23 -1.71
CA ARG A 59 1.28 -14.44 -1.12
C ARG A 59 2.27 -15.09 -2.08
N ASP A 60 1.94 -15.17 -3.35
CA ASP A 60 2.80 -15.74 -4.38
C ASP A 60 4.08 -14.91 -4.55
N ALA A 61 3.98 -13.59 -4.55
CA ALA A 61 5.13 -12.69 -4.57
C ALA A 61 6.08 -12.93 -3.38
N ARG A 62 5.52 -13.09 -2.17
CA ARG A 62 6.32 -13.42 -0.97
C ARG A 62 6.98 -14.80 -1.07
N ARG A 63 6.29 -15.79 -1.65
CA ARG A 63 6.87 -17.14 -1.84
C ARG A 63 8.03 -17.15 -2.84
N LEU A 64 7.99 -16.28 -3.85
CA LEU A 64 9.06 -16.15 -4.84
C LEU A 64 10.29 -15.39 -4.32
N ALA A 65 10.15 -14.67 -3.21
CA ALA A 65 11.24 -13.89 -2.64
C ALA A 65 12.32 -14.82 -2.07
N ILE A 66 13.54 -14.72 -2.60
CA ILE A 66 14.70 -15.39 -2.02
C ILE A 66 15.08 -14.61 -0.76
N THR A 67 14.82 -15.15 0.42
CA THR A 67 15.12 -14.48 1.70
C THR A 67 16.37 -15.01 2.40
N SER A 68 17.00 -16.03 1.83
CA SER A 68 18.27 -16.60 2.28
C SER A 68 19.45 -16.07 1.47
N GLY A 69 20.66 -16.17 2.04
CA GLY A 69 21.91 -15.79 1.37
C GLY A 69 22.41 -14.38 1.69
N CYS A 70 21.56 -13.51 2.25
CA CYS A 70 22.01 -12.25 2.83
C CYS A 70 22.64 -12.48 4.21
N THR A 71 23.84 -11.99 4.44
CA THR A 71 24.49 -11.97 5.76
C THR A 71 24.28 -10.67 6.52
N ASP A 72 23.89 -9.61 5.81
CA ASP A 72 23.57 -8.29 6.36
C ASP A 72 22.53 -7.57 5.48
N ALA A 73 22.07 -6.41 5.95
CA ALA A 73 21.04 -5.62 5.26
C ALA A 73 21.49 -5.04 3.90
N GLY A 74 22.80 -4.95 3.64
CA GLY A 74 23.36 -4.46 2.38
C GLY A 74 23.09 -5.41 1.20
N GLY A 75 22.97 -6.71 1.48
CA GLY A 75 22.58 -7.75 0.52
C GLY A 75 21.08 -7.82 0.23
N CYS A 76 20.25 -7.12 1.01
CA CYS A 76 18.81 -7.08 0.82
C CYS A 76 18.39 -6.00 -0.19
N ARG A 77 17.34 -6.29 -0.95
CA ARG A 77 16.60 -5.36 -1.80
C ARG A 77 15.11 -5.52 -1.53
N THR A 78 14.32 -4.55 -2.00
CA THR A 78 12.86 -4.56 -1.82
C THR A 78 12.17 -4.34 -3.15
N ALA A 79 11.13 -5.12 -3.42
CA ALA A 79 10.24 -4.92 -4.56
C ALA A 79 8.88 -4.39 -4.08
N PRO A 80 8.34 -3.30 -4.67
CA PRO A 80 7.01 -2.81 -4.35
C PRO A 80 5.94 -3.78 -4.87
N VAL A 81 4.90 -4.04 -4.07
CA VAL A 81 3.78 -4.91 -4.42
C VAL A 81 2.45 -4.16 -4.28
N GLY A 82 1.62 -4.29 -5.32
CA GLY A 82 0.32 -3.62 -5.42
C GLY A 82 0.42 -2.10 -5.53
N VAL A 83 -0.74 -1.45 -5.63
CA VAL A 83 -0.86 0.01 -5.61
C VAL A 83 -2.04 0.43 -4.74
N LYS A 84 -1.85 1.46 -3.91
CA LYS A 84 -2.91 2.09 -3.12
C LYS A 84 -3.66 3.10 -3.98
N ALA A 85 -4.90 3.39 -3.60
CA ALA A 85 -5.69 4.43 -4.27
C ALA A 85 -5.01 5.81 -4.28
N CYS A 86 -4.21 6.13 -3.25
CA CYS A 86 -3.48 7.39 -3.14
C CYS A 86 -2.15 7.45 -3.91
N GLY A 87 -1.82 6.41 -4.69
CA GLY A 87 -0.53 6.30 -5.36
C GLY A 87 0.57 5.83 -4.41
N GLY A 88 1.31 4.81 -4.82
CA GLY A 88 2.33 4.15 -4.01
C GLY A 88 1.94 2.71 -3.65
N PRO A 89 2.91 1.88 -3.24
CA PRO A 89 2.68 0.45 -3.08
C PRO A 89 1.83 0.12 -1.86
N ARG A 90 1.16 -1.02 -1.94
CA ARG A 90 0.42 -1.59 -0.80
C ARG A 90 1.39 -2.18 0.22
N ASP A 91 2.42 -2.85 -0.27
CA ASP A 91 3.42 -3.56 0.53
C ASP A 91 4.79 -3.57 -0.17
N TYR A 92 5.84 -3.99 0.54
CA TYR A 92 7.17 -4.24 0.00
C TYR A 92 7.62 -5.65 0.35
N VAL A 93 8.09 -6.40 -0.65
CA VAL A 93 8.67 -7.73 -0.46
C VAL A 93 10.19 -7.60 -0.45
N ALA A 94 10.81 -7.99 0.65
CA ALA A 94 12.27 -8.05 0.78
C ALA A 94 12.82 -9.32 0.12
N TYR A 95 13.94 -9.20 -0.58
CA TYR A 95 14.64 -10.31 -1.20
C TYR A 95 16.15 -10.08 -1.19
N CYS A 96 16.91 -11.17 -1.23
CA CYS A 96 18.36 -11.17 -1.35
C CYS A 96 18.76 -11.09 -2.82
N VAL A 97 19.70 -10.21 -3.12
CA VAL A 97 20.41 -10.28 -4.40
C VAL A 97 21.57 -11.25 -4.25
N THR A 98 21.56 -12.29 -5.08
CA THR A 98 22.65 -13.26 -5.20
C THR A 98 23.82 -12.67 -5.97
#